data_AF-A0A2R5LIG3-F1
#
_entry.id   AF-A0A2R5LIG3-F1
#
_cell.length_a   1.000
_cell.length_b   1.000
_cell.length_c   1.000
_cell.angle_alpha   90.00
_cell.angle_beta   90.00
_cell.angle_gamma   90.00
#
_symmetry.space_group_name_H-M   'P 1'
#
loop_
_entity.id
_entity.type
_entity.pdbx_description
1 polymer ?
#
loop_
_entity_poly.entity_id
_entity_poly.type
_entity_poly.pdbx_seq_one_letter_code
_entity_poly.pdbx_strand_id
1 'polypeptide(L)'
;MGCCFSNDEDKRDQDEPTETSRLLANPVGNSSQQPYNDGYGGVRGANSHHKGDDQNALSRILHQTAANVIDVSALDTHLEQHEYLNRSRQYTQRVGTLGTEFALQKPCLLQDGAPQEWLSHPPLPPMQMQAMDELMDKVQQALGDIQVEHKEDLVVQFGLS
;
A
#
# COMPACT_ATOMS: atom_id res chain seq x y z
N MET A 1 -8.39 35.11 11.41
CA MET A 1 -9.64 34.93 10.63
C MET A 1 -9.67 33.47 10.20
N GLY A 2 -10.59 32.71 10.79
CA GLY A 2 -10.66 31.25 10.64
C GLY A 2 -11.29 30.83 9.32
N CYS A 3 -10.73 29.77 8.73
CA CYS A 3 -11.34 29.09 7.59
C CYS A 3 -12.28 28.00 8.10
N CYS A 4 -13.54 28.09 7.67
CA CYS A 4 -14.60 27.14 7.93
C CYS A 4 -14.41 25.89 7.07
N PHE A 5 -14.26 24.72 7.70
CA PHE A 5 -14.61 23.44 7.10
C PHE A 5 -16.06 23.16 7.51
N SER A 6 -17.00 23.36 6.59
CA SER A 6 -18.37 22.89 6.80
C SER A 6 -18.42 21.39 6.54
N ASN A 7 -19.01 20.68 7.49
CA ASN A 7 -19.45 19.29 7.39
C ASN A 7 -20.16 19.04 6.05
N ASP A 8 -19.70 18.04 5.29
CA ASP A 8 -20.60 17.26 4.45
C ASP A 8 -21.03 16.05 5.29
N GLU A 9 -22.33 16.00 5.54
CA GLU A 9 -22.98 14.99 6.35
C GLU A 9 -23.00 13.63 5.67
N ASP A 10 -23.02 12.62 6.53
CA ASP A 10 -23.21 11.20 6.25
C ASP A 10 -24.22 10.89 5.14
N LYS A 11 -23.67 10.52 3.98
CA LYS A 11 -24.22 9.47 3.11
C LYS A 11 -23.07 8.74 2.44
N ARG A 12 -22.38 7.90 3.23
CA ARG A 12 -21.63 6.79 2.66
C ARG A 12 -22.43 5.53 2.91
N ASP A 13 -22.99 5.02 1.81
CA ASP A 13 -23.47 3.65 1.73
C ASP A 13 -22.42 2.72 2.37
N GLN A 14 -22.86 1.93 3.35
CA GLN A 14 -22.08 0.86 3.93
C GLN A 14 -21.82 -0.19 2.86
N ASP A 15 -20.67 -0.11 2.19
CA ASP A 15 -20.13 -1.28 1.48
C ASP A 15 -18.60 -1.17 1.29
N GLU A 16 -17.88 -0.83 2.36
CA GLU A 16 -16.42 -1.03 2.40
C GLU A 16 -16.16 -2.48 2.81
N PRO A 17 -15.61 -3.33 1.94
CA PRO A 17 -15.30 -4.71 2.26
C PRO A 17 -14.12 -4.76 3.23
N THR A 18 -14.39 -4.91 4.52
CA THR A 18 -13.38 -5.21 5.53
C THR A 18 -12.67 -6.53 5.25
N GLU A 19 -11.48 -6.70 5.85
CA GLU A 19 -10.52 -7.81 5.71
C GLU A 19 -11.10 -9.22 5.92
N THR A 20 -12.31 -9.33 6.48
CA THR A 20 -13.05 -10.58 6.68
C THR A 20 -14.15 -10.82 5.63
N SER A 21 -14.29 -9.95 4.63
CA SER A 21 -15.31 -10.05 3.59
C SER A 21 -14.94 -11.15 2.59
N ARG A 22 -15.86 -12.10 2.41
CA ARG A 22 -15.64 -13.29 1.58
C ARG A 22 -15.68 -12.92 0.10
N LEU A 23 -14.65 -13.33 -0.65
CA LEU A 23 -14.45 -12.97 -2.06
C LEU A 23 -15.42 -13.62 -3.06
N LEU A 24 -16.32 -14.50 -2.63
CA LEU A 24 -17.26 -15.19 -3.51
C LEU A 24 -18.67 -15.19 -2.89
N ALA A 25 -19.64 -14.63 -3.63
CA ALA A 25 -21.05 -14.81 -3.32
C ALA A 25 -21.45 -16.27 -3.64
N ASN A 26 -21.60 -17.07 -2.58
CA ASN A 26 -22.30 -18.36 -2.47
C ASN A 26 -22.37 -19.23 -3.75
N PRO A 27 -21.65 -20.37 -3.84
CA PRO A 27 -21.87 -21.32 -4.90
C PRO A 27 -23.12 -22.17 -4.61
N VAL A 28 -24.13 -21.99 -5.46
CA VAL A 28 -25.09 -23.00 -5.96
C VAL A 28 -25.82 -23.86 -4.91
N GLY A 29 -27.10 -23.51 -4.69
CA GLY A 29 -28.06 -24.39 -4.05
C GLY A 29 -29.47 -24.19 -4.61
N ASN A 30 -29.75 -24.70 -5.81
CA ASN A 30 -30.99 -25.44 -6.05
C ASN A 30 -30.91 -26.29 -7.33
N SER A 31 -30.97 -27.61 -7.13
CA SER A 31 -31.16 -28.61 -8.17
C SER A 31 -32.66 -28.69 -8.47
N SER A 32 -33.06 -28.36 -9.70
CA SER A 32 -34.32 -28.84 -10.28
C SER A 32 -34.07 -29.25 -11.72
N GLN A 33 -34.45 -30.48 -12.01
CA GLN A 33 -34.13 -31.26 -13.20
C GLN A 33 -34.87 -30.82 -14.47
N GLN A 34 -34.33 -31.32 -15.60
CA GLN A 34 -34.97 -31.65 -16.91
C GLN A 34 -34.74 -30.69 -18.09
N PRO A 35 -34.84 -31.19 -19.35
CA PRO A 35 -33.98 -32.21 -19.93
C PRO A 35 -33.39 -31.76 -21.29
N TYR A 36 -32.43 -32.55 -21.75
CA TYR A 36 -31.80 -32.53 -23.07
C TYR A 36 -32.81 -32.39 -24.22
N ASN A 37 -32.62 -31.41 -25.13
CA ASN A 37 -33.26 -31.39 -26.43
C ASN A 37 -32.29 -30.85 -27.50
N ASP A 38 -31.80 -31.77 -28.33
CA ASP A 38 -31.13 -31.48 -29.60
C ASP A 38 -32.15 -30.90 -30.60
N GLY A 39 -31.86 -29.74 -31.18
CA GLY A 39 -32.76 -29.10 -32.14
C GLY A 39 -32.07 -28.03 -32.98
N TYR A 40 -31.78 -28.37 -34.23
CA TYR A 40 -31.32 -27.49 -35.30
C TYR A 40 -32.18 -26.21 -35.46
N GLY A 41 -31.52 -25.05 -35.51
CA GLY A 41 -31.86 -23.94 -36.43
C GLY A 41 -32.90 -22.89 -36.01
N GLY A 42 -32.44 -21.63 -35.89
CA GLY A 42 -33.24 -20.39 -35.94
C GLY A 42 -33.86 -20.00 -34.60
N VAL A 43 -33.70 -18.79 -34.07
CA VAL A 43 -34.19 -17.52 -34.63
C VAL A 43 -33.35 -16.36 -34.06
N ARG A 44 -32.93 -15.43 -34.93
CA ARG A 44 -32.38 -14.13 -34.54
C ARG A 44 -33.48 -13.30 -33.87
N GLY A 45 -33.22 -12.78 -32.68
CA GLY A 45 -34.09 -11.78 -32.06
C GLY A 45 -33.47 -11.18 -30.80
N ALA A 46 -33.06 -9.91 -30.92
CA ALA A 46 -32.70 -8.98 -29.84
C ALA A 46 -31.50 -9.37 -28.96
N ASN A 47 -30.31 -8.84 -29.30
CA ASN A 47 -29.32 -8.28 -28.35
C ASN A 47 -28.07 -7.81 -29.12
N SER A 48 -28.21 -6.79 -29.97
CA SER A 48 -27.07 -6.16 -30.66
C SER A 48 -26.50 -4.94 -29.93
N HIS A 49 -26.95 -4.65 -28.70
CA HIS A 49 -26.50 -3.47 -27.95
C HIS A 49 -25.58 -3.75 -26.75
N HIS A 50 -25.43 -5.00 -26.31
CA HIS A 50 -24.57 -5.36 -25.15
C HIS A 50 -23.18 -5.88 -25.51
N LYS A 51 -22.99 -6.34 -26.75
CA LYS A 51 -21.72 -6.96 -27.17
C LYS A 51 -20.52 -6.01 -27.14
N GLY A 52 -20.74 -4.69 -27.22
CA GLY A 52 -19.66 -3.70 -27.16
C GLY A 52 -19.17 -3.43 -25.73
N ASP A 53 -20.07 -3.47 -24.74
CA ASP A 53 -19.74 -3.16 -23.35
C ASP A 53 -19.06 -4.36 -22.68
N ASP A 54 -19.54 -5.58 -22.95
CA ASP A 54 -18.91 -6.81 -22.46
C ASP A 54 -17.47 -6.95 -22.97
N GLN A 55 -17.20 -6.56 -24.23
CA GLN A 55 -15.85 -6.58 -24.79
C GLN A 55 -14.93 -5.49 -24.20
N ASN A 56 -15.49 -4.34 -23.84
CA ASN A 56 -14.76 -3.27 -23.14
C ASN A 56 -14.43 -3.67 -21.69
N ALA A 57 -15.37 -4.30 -20.98
CA ALA A 57 -15.17 -4.84 -19.65
C ALA A 57 -14.06 -5.91 -19.65
N LEU A 58 -14.09 -6.83 -20.62
CA LEU A 58 -13.04 -7.83 -20.81
C LEU A 58 -11.67 -7.20 -21.11
N SER A 59 -11.63 -6.17 -21.95
CA SER A 59 -10.39 -5.42 -22.23
C SER A 59 -9.81 -4.77 -20.96
N ARG A 60 -10.65 -4.14 -20.14
CA ARG A 60 -10.22 -3.57 -18.85
C ARG A 60 -9.69 -4.63 -17.91
N ILE A 61 -10.37 -5.78 -17.81
CA ILE A 61 -9.93 -6.91 -16.97
C ILE A 61 -8.56 -7.40 -17.45
N LEU A 62 -8.36 -7.56 -18.76
CA LEU A 62 -7.07 -8.00 -19.31
C LEU A 62 -5.96 -6.99 -19.06
N HIS A 63 -6.20 -5.69 -19.29
CA HIS A 63 -5.21 -4.65 -19.02
C HIS A 63 -4.88 -4.52 -17.54
N GLN A 64 -5.88 -4.58 -16.66
CA GLN A 64 -5.68 -4.55 -15.22
C GLN A 64 -4.91 -5.78 -14.74
N THR A 65 -5.25 -6.96 -15.28
CA THR A 65 -4.53 -8.20 -14.95
C THR A 65 -3.09 -8.12 -15.43
N ALA A 66 -2.85 -7.66 -16.67
CA ALA A 66 -1.51 -7.49 -17.21
C ALA A 66 -0.65 -6.50 -16.40
N ALA A 67 -1.25 -5.44 -15.84
CA ALA A 67 -0.57 -4.50 -14.96
C ALA A 67 -0.29 -5.06 -13.55
N ASN A 68 -1.13 -5.98 -13.07
CA ASN A 68 -1.02 -6.56 -11.73
C ASN A 68 -0.19 -7.85 -11.67
N VAL A 69 0.02 -8.50 -12.81
CA VAL A 69 0.88 -9.68 -12.91
C VAL A 69 2.34 -9.27 -12.79
N ILE A 70 3.05 -9.89 -11.85
CA ILE A 70 4.46 -9.65 -11.62
C ILE A 70 5.26 -10.47 -12.63
N ASP A 71 5.92 -9.79 -13.57
CA ASP A 71 6.91 -10.42 -14.44
C ASP A 71 8.26 -10.56 -13.70
N VAL A 72 8.52 -11.76 -13.20
CA VAL A 72 9.77 -12.11 -12.50
C VAL A 72 10.98 -12.12 -13.44
N SER A 73 10.79 -12.19 -14.76
CA SER A 73 11.87 -12.21 -15.75
C SER A 73 12.34 -10.81 -16.17
N ALA A 74 11.52 -9.77 -15.93
CA ALA A 74 11.82 -8.38 -16.26
C ALA A 74 12.80 -7.68 -15.29
N LEU A 75 13.41 -8.42 -14.35
CA LEU A 75 14.40 -7.86 -13.42
C LEU A 75 15.67 -7.37 -14.13
N ASP A 76 15.96 -7.89 -15.32
CA ASP A 76 17.12 -7.51 -16.13
C ASP A 76 16.71 -6.59 -17.29
N THR A 77 16.16 -5.41 -16.95
CA THR A 77 15.78 -4.40 -17.95
C THR A 77 16.95 -3.44 -18.18
N HIS A 78 17.81 -3.79 -19.14
CA HIS A 78 18.80 -2.86 -19.67
C HIS A 78 18.12 -1.93 -20.69
N LEU A 79 17.85 -0.69 -20.27
CA LEU A 79 17.54 0.38 -21.22
C LEU A 79 18.72 0.52 -22.19
N GLU A 80 18.44 0.63 -23.50
CA GLU A 80 19.50 0.82 -24.46
C GLU A 80 20.31 2.09 -24.17
N GLN A 81 21.64 2.02 -24.26
CA GLN A 81 22.53 3.12 -23.87
C GLN A 81 22.18 4.44 -24.58
N HIS A 82 21.80 4.36 -25.85
CA HIS A 82 21.48 5.54 -26.65
C HIS A 82 20.15 6.20 -26.20
N GLU A 83 19.15 5.41 -25.81
CA GLU A 83 17.89 5.91 -25.25
C GLU A 83 18.11 6.57 -23.90
N TYR A 84 18.94 5.96 -23.05
CA TYR A 84 19.34 6.52 -21.76
C TYR A 84 19.97 7.91 -21.93
N LEU A 85 20.95 8.06 -22.83
CA LEU A 85 21.64 9.32 -23.06
C LEU A 85 20.70 10.40 -23.62
N ASN A 86 19.83 10.05 -24.55
CA ASN A 86 18.84 10.98 -25.11
C ASN A 86 17.85 11.44 -24.03
N ARG A 87 17.36 10.51 -23.20
CA ARG A 87 16.43 10.81 -22.10
C ARG A 87 17.10 11.69 -21.04
N SER A 88 18.35 11.40 -20.69
CA SER A 88 19.16 12.23 -19.79
C SER A 88 19.27 13.66 -20.31
N ARG A 89 19.62 13.84 -21.60
CA ARG A 89 19.73 15.18 -22.20
C ARG A 89 18.41 15.94 -22.18
N GLN A 90 17.32 15.25 -22.50
CA GLN A 90 15.98 15.84 -22.49
C GLN A 90 15.58 16.30 -21.08
N TYR A 91 15.85 15.51 -20.05
CA TYR A 91 15.56 15.88 -18.67
C TYR A 91 16.43 17.03 -18.19
N THR A 92 17.73 17.03 -18.47
CA THR A 92 18.63 18.14 -18.15
C THR A 92 18.14 19.44 -18.79
N GLN A 93 17.72 19.41 -20.06
CA GLN A 93 17.18 20.58 -20.74
C GLN A 93 15.87 21.06 -20.09
N ARG A 94 14.94 20.15 -19.80
CA ARG A 94 13.66 20.49 -19.15
C ARG A 94 13.87 21.09 -17.75
N VAL A 95 14.74 20.49 -16.95
CA VAL A 95 15.09 21.01 -15.61
C VAL A 95 15.73 22.40 -15.70
N GLY A 96 16.65 22.60 -16.66
CA GLY A 96 17.26 23.90 -16.89
C GLY A 96 16.26 24.99 -17.31
N THR A 97 15.25 24.64 -18.12
CA THR A 97 14.18 25.58 -18.51
C THR A 97 13.18 25.86 -17.40
N LEU A 98 13.02 24.96 -16.44
CA LEU A 98 12.12 25.12 -15.30
C LEU A 98 12.66 26.10 -14.25
N GLY A 99 13.85 26.69 -14.47
CA GLY A 99 14.31 27.87 -13.75
C GLY A 99 14.14 27.74 -12.24
N THR A 100 14.59 26.62 -11.69
CA THR A 100 14.47 26.40 -10.26
C THR A 100 15.67 27.05 -9.59
N GLU A 101 15.51 28.35 -9.30
CA GLU A 101 16.14 28.98 -8.16
C GLU A 101 15.57 28.37 -6.87
N PHE A 102 15.65 27.04 -6.72
CA PHE A 102 15.64 26.48 -5.37
C PHE A 102 16.88 27.07 -4.74
N ALA A 103 16.68 27.96 -3.77
CA ALA A 103 17.77 28.46 -2.95
C ALA A 103 18.56 27.23 -2.47
N LEU A 104 19.75 27.02 -3.06
CA LEU A 104 20.67 25.93 -2.72
C LEU A 104 21.18 26.05 -1.27
N GLN A 105 20.79 27.12 -0.59
CA GLN A 105 20.97 27.26 0.83
C GLN A 105 20.03 26.28 1.53
N LYS A 106 20.60 25.15 1.97
CA LYS A 106 19.96 24.30 2.97
C LYS A 106 19.47 25.22 4.09
N PRO A 107 18.18 25.19 4.45
CA PRO A 107 17.69 26.03 5.53
C PRO A 107 18.48 25.66 6.78
N CYS A 108 19.16 26.66 7.36
CA CYS A 108 19.78 26.49 8.67
C CYS A 108 18.64 26.50 9.69
N LEU A 109 18.19 25.31 10.08
CA LEU A 109 17.09 25.14 11.04
C LEU A 109 17.51 25.45 12.48
N LEU A 110 18.81 25.51 12.72
CA LEU A 110 19.40 25.80 14.02
C LEU A 110 19.77 27.28 14.07
N GLN A 111 19.41 27.91 15.18
CA GLN A 111 19.79 29.28 15.49
C GLN A 111 20.86 29.24 16.58
N ASP A 112 22.02 29.83 16.29
CA ASP A 112 23.04 30.04 17.32
C ASP A 112 22.50 31.03 18.37
N GLY A 113 22.41 30.61 19.62
CA GLY A 113 22.05 31.47 20.75
C GLY A 113 23.25 31.77 21.64
N ALA A 114 23.01 32.27 22.86
CA ALA A 114 24.06 32.58 23.83
C ALA A 114 24.42 31.31 24.64
N PRO A 115 25.53 30.60 24.33
CA PRO A 115 25.84 29.33 24.99
C PRO A 115 26.10 29.49 26.49
N GLN A 116 26.63 30.65 26.91
CA GLN A 116 26.86 30.93 28.34
C GLN A 116 25.55 30.99 29.13
N GLU A 117 24.47 31.51 28.53
CA GLU A 117 23.16 31.58 29.17
C GLU A 117 22.59 30.17 29.37
N TRP A 118 22.61 29.34 28.34
CA TRP A 118 22.06 27.99 28.41
C TRP A 118 22.83 27.06 29.34
N LEU A 119 24.16 27.16 29.35
CA LEU A 119 25.02 26.37 30.22
C LEU A 119 24.96 26.83 31.69
N SER A 120 24.44 28.03 31.97
CA SER A 120 24.28 28.54 33.34
C SER A 120 23.04 28.01 34.06
N HIS A 121 22.11 27.38 33.33
CA HIS A 121 20.92 26.78 33.93
C HIS A 121 21.29 25.60 34.84
N PRO A 122 20.53 25.38 35.93
CA PRO A 122 20.76 24.23 36.79
C PRO A 122 20.58 22.92 35.99
N PRO A 123 21.42 21.90 36.24
CA PRO A 123 21.30 20.61 35.59
C PRO A 123 19.99 19.91 35.98
N LEU A 124 19.62 18.89 35.20
CA LEU A 124 18.43 18.09 35.47
C LEU A 124 18.47 17.51 36.89
N PRO A 125 17.38 17.62 37.68
CA PRO A 125 17.35 17.08 39.04
C PRO A 125 17.57 15.56 39.05
N PRO A 126 18.33 15.00 40.02
CA PRO A 126 18.60 13.56 40.09
C PRO A 126 17.34 12.69 40.14
N MET A 127 16.27 13.18 40.79
CA MET A 127 14.98 12.48 40.86
C MET A 127 14.35 12.25 39.48
N GLN A 128 14.52 13.19 38.54
CA GLN A 128 14.00 13.04 37.17
C GLN A 128 14.82 12.03 36.38
N MET A 129 16.14 11.98 36.60
CA MET A 129 17.00 10.94 36.01
C MET A 129 16.61 9.55 36.51
N GLN A 130 16.42 9.39 37.82
CA GLN A 130 15.96 8.12 38.41
C GLN A 130 14.61 7.67 37.86
N ALA A 131 13.65 8.60 37.72
CA ALA A 131 12.36 8.28 37.12
C ALA A 131 12.48 7.85 35.64
N MET A 132 13.44 8.41 34.90
CA MET A 132 13.72 8.02 33.52
C MET A 132 14.34 6.62 33.44
N ASP A 133 15.25 6.29 34.36
CA ASP A 133 15.85 4.96 34.48
C ASP A 133 14.78 3.91 34.82
N GLU A 134 13.93 4.19 35.81
CA GLU A 134 12.80 3.31 36.17
C GLU A 134 11.82 3.09 35.02
N LEU A 135 11.59 4.12 34.20
CA LEU A 135 10.77 4.00 33.00
C LEU A 135 11.45 3.10 31.97
N MET A 136 12.76 3.27 31.77
CA MET A 136 13.55 2.47 30.83
C MET A 136 13.54 1.00 31.24
N ASP A 137 13.68 0.69 32.53
CA ASP A 137 13.61 -0.67 33.06
C ASP A 137 12.26 -1.33 32.77
N LYS A 138 11.16 -0.59 32.95
CA LYS A 138 9.80 -1.08 32.63
C LYS A 138 9.62 -1.33 31.14
N VAL A 139 10.15 -0.45 30.28
CA VAL A 139 10.12 -0.65 28.82
C VAL A 139 10.92 -1.89 28.43
N GLN A 140 12.11 -2.06 29.02
CA GLN A 140 12.94 -3.24 28.76
C GLN A 140 12.25 -4.52 29.20
N GLN A 141 11.58 -4.51 30.36
CA GLN A 141 10.77 -5.64 30.81
C GLN A 141 9.64 -5.95 29.83
N ALA A 142 8.88 -4.94 29.41
CA ALA A 142 7.78 -5.12 28.46
C ALA A 142 8.24 -5.62 27.08
N LEU A 143 9.44 -5.22 26.64
CA LEU A 143 10.03 -5.77 25.41
C LEU A 143 10.41 -7.25 25.55
N GLY A 144 10.79 -7.69 26.75
CA GLY A 144 11.04 -9.10 27.05
C GLY A 144 9.80 -9.98 26.94
N ASP A 145 8.60 -9.40 27.17
CA ASP A 145 7.33 -10.11 27.02
C ASP A 145 6.96 -10.36 25.54
N ILE A 146 7.63 -9.68 24.59
CA ILE A 146 7.42 -9.88 23.14
C ILE A 146 8.22 -11.11 22.69
N GLN A 147 7.68 -12.29 22.99
CA GLN A 147 8.24 -13.57 22.57
C GLN A 147 7.16 -14.56 22.16
N VAL A 148 7.54 -15.54 21.33
CA VAL A 148 6.63 -16.61 20.91
C VAL A 148 6.52 -17.64 22.03
N GLU A 149 5.32 -17.80 22.59
CA GLU A 149 5.02 -18.86 23.56
C GLU A 149 4.93 -20.22 22.84
N HIS A 150 5.81 -21.15 23.20
CA HIS A 150 5.81 -22.50 22.62
C HIS A 150 4.64 -23.33 23.19
N LYS A 151 3.73 -23.80 22.33
CA LYS A 151 2.59 -24.64 22.73
C LYS A 151 2.75 -26.10 22.30
N GLU A 152 3.18 -26.33 21.07
CA GLU A 152 3.28 -27.66 20.48
C GLU A 152 4.50 -27.71 19.56
N ASP A 153 5.05 -28.92 19.39
CA ASP A 153 6.20 -29.13 18.52
C ASP A 153 5.81 -28.89 17.05
N LEU A 154 6.42 -27.89 16.41
CA LEU A 154 6.22 -27.61 14.98
C LEU A 154 6.85 -28.67 14.06
N VAL A 155 7.76 -29.48 14.59
CA VAL A 155 8.50 -30.49 13.84
C VAL A 155 8.47 -31.81 14.62
N VAL A 156 7.93 -32.85 14.00
CA VAL A 156 7.92 -34.21 14.54
C VAL A 156 8.85 -35.09 13.71
N GLN A 157 9.72 -35.85 14.37
CA GLN A 157 10.57 -36.82 13.69
C GLN A 157 9.80 -38.14 13.52
N PHE A 158 9.63 -38.56 12.27
CA PHE A 158 9.07 -39.86 11.95
C PHE A 158 10.22 -40.87 11.83
N GLY A 159 10.39 -41.69 12.86
CA GLY A 159 11.29 -42.85 12.84
C GLY A 159 10.53 -44.11 13.23
N LEU A 160 10.74 -45.20 12.48
CA LEU A 160 10.27 -46.53 12.86
C LEU A 160 11.09 -47.00 14.07
N SER A 161 10.40 -47.33 15.16
CA SER A 161 10.97 -48.09 16.29
C SER A 161 10.97 -49.58 15.98
#